data_AF-A0A9N8PQE5-F1
#
_entry.id   AF-A0A9N8PQE5-F1
#
_cell.length_a   1.000
_cell.length_b   1.000
_cell.length_c   1.000
_cell.angle_alpha   90.00
_cell.angle_beta   90.00
_cell.angle_gamma   90.00
#
_symmetry.space_group_name_H-M   'P 1'
#
loop_
_entity.id
_entity.type
_entity.pdbx_description
1 polymer ?
#
loop_
_entity_poly.entity_id
_entity_poly.type
_entity_poly.pdbx_seq_one_letter_code
_entity_poly.pdbx_strand_id
1 'polypeptide(L)'
;MRRPLLLLFICNLVAALPLHLPGFGDQKPLLSVRHHHAALPSIQVLDRIPRSAELLFTASDDDEMIHIWLPLEKRIYTRDYPVLPLHPASARIINVLGISAKISARHKQQQVTCIIKAGANRSQFQTPTELDVVFREGDGGLRLDEADSPLCLKGREVESYECF
;
A
#
# COMPACT_ATOMS: atom_id res chain seq x y z
N MET A 1 3.79 82.96 15.56
CA MET A 1 2.55 82.20 15.86
C MET A 1 2.82 80.72 15.59
N ARG A 2 2.49 79.85 16.56
CA ARG A 2 2.29 78.37 16.54
C ARG A 2 3.22 77.44 15.72
N ARG A 3 4.02 76.64 16.44
CA ARG A 3 4.23 75.18 16.20
C ARG A 3 2.96 74.42 16.68
N PRO A 4 2.80 73.07 16.62
CA PRO A 4 3.49 71.98 15.89
C PRO A 4 2.52 70.92 15.27
N LEU A 5 3.07 69.95 14.54
CA LEU A 5 2.61 68.55 14.46
C LEU A 5 3.91 67.74 14.20
N LEU A 6 4.66 67.23 15.18
CA LEU A 6 4.41 66.03 16.02
C LEU A 6 3.84 64.91 15.13
N LEU A 7 4.65 63.94 14.67
CA LEU A 7 4.92 62.61 15.30
C LEU A 7 5.16 61.67 14.08
N LEU A 8 6.06 60.69 13.99
CA LEU A 8 6.81 59.89 14.94
C LEU A 8 8.01 59.26 14.21
N PHE A 9 9.16 59.35 14.88
CA PHE A 9 10.28 58.43 14.73
C PHE A 9 9.94 57.21 15.60
N ILE A 10 9.74 56.02 15.04
CA ILE A 10 9.91 54.77 15.79
C ILE A 10 10.52 53.72 14.87
N CYS A 11 11.70 53.26 15.29
CA CYS A 11 12.38 52.03 14.90
C CYS A 11 11.44 50.82 14.76
N ASN A 12 11.79 49.84 13.95
CA ASN A 12 12.34 48.59 14.49
C ASN A 12 12.81 47.66 13.36
N LEU A 13 14.11 47.34 13.43
CA LEU A 13 14.68 46.10 12.96
C LEU A 13 13.73 44.95 13.34
N VAL A 14 13.09 44.31 12.36
CA VAL A 14 12.60 42.96 12.57
C VAL A 14 13.77 42.05 12.25
N ALA A 15 14.44 41.64 13.32
CA ALA A 15 15.50 40.66 13.31
C ALA A 15 15.05 39.41 12.55
N ALA A 16 15.96 38.91 11.70
CA ALA A 16 15.92 37.57 11.17
C ALA A 16 15.97 36.58 12.36
N LEU A 17 14.79 36.17 12.85
CA LEU A 17 14.67 35.00 13.70
C LEU A 17 14.88 33.77 12.81
N PRO A 18 15.85 32.89 13.11
CA PRO A 18 15.80 31.56 12.54
C PRO A 18 14.51 30.94 13.04
N LEU A 19 13.60 30.61 12.13
CA LEU A 19 12.44 29.79 12.46
C LEU A 19 12.98 28.47 13.01
N HIS A 20 13.01 28.38 14.33
CA HIS A 20 13.29 27.16 15.06
C HIS A 20 12.09 26.25 14.80
N LEU A 21 12.15 25.52 13.68
CA LEU A 21 11.28 24.39 13.44
C LEU A 21 11.52 23.45 14.63
N PRO A 22 10.50 23.18 15.47
CA PRO A 22 10.68 22.19 16.51
C PRO A 22 11.04 20.88 15.81
N GLY A 23 12.23 20.35 16.11
CA GLY A 23 12.60 19.01 15.72
C GLY A 23 11.54 18.07 16.29
N PHE A 24 10.84 17.36 15.42
CA PHE A 24 9.96 16.27 15.83
C PHE A 24 10.83 15.12 16.35
N GLY A 25 11.26 15.24 17.60
CA GLY A 25 11.75 14.14 18.40
C GLY A 25 10.60 13.18 18.66
N ASP A 26 10.84 11.90 18.37
CA ASP A 26 10.03 10.75 18.71
C ASP A 26 8.54 10.84 18.38
N GLN A 27 8.20 10.53 17.12
CA GLN A 27 6.85 10.06 16.79
C GLN A 27 6.63 8.69 17.43
N LYS A 28 6.15 8.70 18.68
CA LYS A 28 5.42 7.57 19.25
C LYS A 28 4.23 7.30 18.31
N PRO A 29 4.04 6.06 17.80
CA PRO A 29 2.93 5.79 16.92
C PRO A 29 1.62 6.13 17.63
N LEU A 30 0.82 6.99 17.01
CA LEU A 30 -0.52 7.32 17.47
C LEU A 30 -1.32 6.02 17.53
N LEU A 31 -1.68 5.60 18.75
CA LEU A 31 -2.72 4.61 18.99
C LEU A 31 -3.96 5.03 18.21
N SER A 32 -4.36 4.20 17.24
CA SER A 32 -5.44 4.52 16.32
C SER A 32 -6.73 4.77 17.10
N VAL A 33 -7.37 5.89 16.80
CA VAL A 33 -8.72 6.22 17.26
C VAL A 33 -9.67 5.13 16.76
N ARG A 34 -10.24 4.37 17.70
CA ARG A 34 -11.26 3.35 17.43
C ARG A 34 -12.54 4.08 17.02
N HIS A 35 -12.84 4.14 15.73
CA HIS A 35 -14.18 4.47 15.29
C HIS A 35 -15.06 3.23 15.43
N HIS A 36 -15.98 3.30 16.40
CA HIS A 36 -17.06 2.34 16.56
C HIS A 36 -18.04 2.54 15.40
N HIS A 37 -17.95 1.71 14.36
CA HIS A 37 -19.10 1.38 13.52
C HIS A 37 -19.25 -0.13 13.50
N ALA A 38 -20.47 -0.57 13.80
CA ALA A 38 -20.85 -1.97 13.88
C ALA A 38 -21.03 -2.55 12.46
N ALA A 39 -20.75 -3.86 12.35
CA ALA A 39 -21.06 -4.82 11.28
C ALA A 39 -19.87 -5.33 10.45
N LEU A 40 -19.83 -6.67 10.38
CA LEU A 40 -18.96 -7.62 9.67
C LEU A 40 -17.66 -8.08 10.36
N PRO A 41 -17.35 -9.40 10.32
CA PRO A 41 -16.20 -9.98 11.00
C PRO A 41 -14.94 -9.50 10.29
N SER A 42 -14.29 -8.52 10.90
CA SER A 42 -12.96 -8.03 10.55
C SER A 42 -12.02 -9.22 10.39
N ILE A 43 -11.72 -9.56 9.13
CA ILE A 43 -10.47 -10.23 8.76
C ILE A 43 -9.40 -9.37 9.43
N GLN A 44 -8.67 -9.95 10.39
CA GLN A 44 -7.62 -9.25 11.12
C GLN A 44 -6.62 -8.76 10.08
N VAL A 45 -6.73 -7.47 9.78
CA VAL A 45 -5.79 -6.69 8.99
C VAL A 45 -4.42 -7.03 9.55
N LEU A 46 -3.53 -7.57 8.71
CA LEU A 46 -2.12 -7.65 9.09
C LEU A 46 -1.73 -6.23 9.47
N ASP A 47 -1.50 -6.02 10.77
CA ASP A 47 -1.05 -4.75 11.30
C ASP A 47 0.12 -4.27 10.44
N ARG A 48 0.20 -2.97 10.21
CA ARG A 48 1.21 -2.35 9.36
C ARG A 48 2.63 -2.84 9.74
N ILE A 49 3.18 -3.79 8.99
CA ILE A 49 4.48 -4.43 9.28
C ILE A 49 5.61 -3.66 8.56
N PRO A 50 6.78 -3.42 9.18
CA PRO A 50 7.92 -2.86 8.46
C PRO A 50 8.37 -3.76 7.30
N ARG A 51 8.87 -3.17 6.19
CA ARG A 51 9.26 -3.92 4.97
C ARG A 51 8.08 -4.72 4.40
N SER A 52 7.01 -4.02 4.02
CA SER A 52 5.80 -4.62 3.46
C SER A 52 5.23 -3.76 2.34
N ALA A 53 4.49 -4.41 1.44
CA ALA A 53 3.67 -3.76 0.42
C ALA A 53 2.20 -3.85 0.82
N GLU A 54 1.46 -2.75 0.65
CA GLU A 54 0.02 -2.72 0.77
C GLU A 54 -0.60 -3.02 -0.59
N LEU A 55 -1.38 -4.09 -0.65
CA LEU A 55 -2.10 -4.51 -1.83
C LEU A 55 -3.59 -4.24 -1.65
N LEU A 56 -4.21 -3.74 -2.71
CA LEU A 56 -5.64 -3.58 -2.85
C LEU A 56 -6.16 -4.64 -3.82
N PHE A 57 -7.14 -5.43 -3.37
CA PHE A 57 -7.84 -6.41 -4.17
C PHE A 57 -9.34 -6.06 -4.29
N THR A 58 -9.97 -6.44 -5.40
CA THR A 58 -11.43 -6.41 -5.56
C THR A 58 -11.97 -7.80 -5.87
N ALA A 59 -13.22 -8.06 -5.52
CA ALA A 59 -13.99 -9.20 -6.00
C ALA A 59 -14.60 -8.91 -7.39
N SER A 60 -15.11 -9.93 -8.08
CA SER A 60 -15.71 -9.80 -9.42
C SER A 60 -17.19 -9.42 -9.36
N ASP A 61 -17.84 -9.73 -8.24
CA ASP A 61 -19.28 -9.66 -8.00
C ASP A 61 -19.70 -8.63 -6.95
N ASP A 62 -18.75 -7.94 -6.32
CA ASP A 62 -19.00 -6.87 -5.35
C ASP A 62 -17.96 -5.75 -5.52
N ASP A 63 -18.33 -4.54 -5.10
CA ASP A 63 -17.45 -3.37 -4.97
C ASP A 63 -16.59 -3.45 -3.68
N GLU A 64 -16.59 -4.60 -3.00
CA GLU A 64 -15.77 -4.84 -1.81
C GLU A 64 -14.28 -4.77 -2.17
N MET A 65 -13.59 -3.91 -1.42
CA MET A 65 -12.16 -3.66 -1.55
C MET A 65 -11.44 -4.21 -0.32
N ILE A 66 -10.47 -5.09 -0.54
CA ILE A 66 -9.69 -5.72 0.54
C ILE A 66 -8.27 -5.14 0.53
N HIS A 67 -7.86 -4.55 1.66
CA HIS A 67 -6.51 -4.05 1.89
C HIS A 67 -5.69 -5.07 2.67
N ILE A 68 -4.52 -5.46 2.14
CA ILE A 68 -3.64 -6.46 2.77
C ILE A 68 -2.20 -5.97 2.77
N TRP A 69 -1.56 -6.02 3.93
CA TRP A 69 -0.11 -5.83 4.04
C TRP A 69 0.62 -7.15 3.85
N LEU A 70 1.40 -7.27 2.78
CA LEU A 70 2.26 -8.43 2.55
C LEU A 70 3.71 -8.09 2.89
N PRO A 71 4.38 -8.88 3.74
CA PRO A 71 5.81 -8.70 4.00
C PRO A 71 6.62 -8.92 2.73
N LEU A 72 7.61 -8.05 2.49
CA LEU A 72 8.56 -8.22 1.39
C LEU A 72 9.46 -9.44 1.65
N GLU A 73 9.94 -10.05 0.56
CA GLU A 73 10.83 -11.21 0.54
C GLU A 73 10.24 -12.45 1.24
N LYS A 74 8.92 -12.49 1.42
CA LYS A 74 8.22 -13.61 2.05
C LYS A 74 7.00 -14.01 1.23
N ARG A 75 6.96 -15.29 0.88
CA ARG A 75 5.79 -15.92 0.28
C ARG A 75 4.74 -16.22 1.34
N ILE A 76 3.49 -15.86 1.05
CA ILE A 76 2.31 -16.16 1.87
C ILE A 76 1.38 -17.06 1.05
N TYR A 77 0.99 -18.21 1.60
CA TYR A 77 0.07 -19.13 0.94
C TYR A 77 -1.37 -18.82 1.34
N THR A 78 -2.30 -18.98 0.40
CA THR A 78 -3.72 -18.68 0.61
C THR A 78 -4.43 -19.66 1.54
N ARG A 79 -3.91 -20.88 1.64
CA ARG A 79 -4.37 -21.93 2.57
C ARG A 79 -4.03 -21.65 4.05
N ASP A 80 -3.07 -20.76 4.30
CA ASP A 80 -2.57 -20.47 5.63
C ASP A 80 -3.29 -19.23 6.22
N TYR A 81 -3.12 -18.98 7.51
CA TYR A 81 -3.61 -17.75 8.14
C TYR A 81 -2.60 -16.60 7.92
N PRO A 82 -3.04 -15.37 7.57
CA PRO A 82 -4.41 -14.92 7.32
C PRO A 82 -4.97 -15.50 6.00
N VAL A 83 -6.28 -15.67 5.92
CA VAL A 83 -6.93 -16.10 4.68
C VAL A 83 -6.82 -14.96 3.65
N LEU A 84 -6.13 -15.25 2.54
CA LEU A 84 -5.97 -14.32 1.42
C LEU A 84 -7.00 -14.61 0.31
N PRO A 85 -7.32 -13.63 -0.56
CA PRO A 85 -8.26 -13.85 -1.65
C PRO A 85 -7.83 -15.00 -2.56
N LEU A 86 -8.75 -15.93 -2.84
CA LEU A 86 -8.51 -17.06 -3.74
C LEU A 86 -8.78 -16.71 -5.21
N HIS A 87 -9.70 -15.77 -5.45
CA HIS A 87 -10.17 -15.35 -6.77
C HIS A 87 -10.32 -13.83 -6.86
N PRO A 88 -9.23 -13.05 -6.72
CA PRO A 88 -9.29 -11.61 -6.90
C PRO A 88 -9.61 -11.26 -8.37
N ALA A 89 -10.51 -10.30 -8.58
CA ALA A 89 -10.80 -9.74 -9.90
C ALA A 89 -9.79 -8.66 -10.31
N SER A 90 -9.21 -7.95 -9.34
CA SER A 90 -8.11 -7.04 -9.57
C SER A 90 -7.09 -7.04 -8.44
N ALA A 91 -5.88 -6.57 -8.75
CA ALA A 91 -4.79 -6.40 -7.79
C ALA A 91 -4.01 -5.11 -8.07
N ARG A 92 -3.64 -4.37 -7.03
CA ARG A 92 -2.84 -3.15 -7.13
C ARG A 92 -1.94 -2.97 -5.92
N ILE A 93 -0.68 -2.56 -6.14
CA ILE A 93 0.18 -2.04 -5.07
C ILE A 93 -0.19 -0.57 -4.83
N ILE A 94 -0.62 -0.24 -3.62
CA ILE A 94 -1.04 1.12 -3.25
C ILE A 94 -0.05 1.84 -2.33
N ASN A 95 0.78 1.10 -1.60
CA ASN A 95 1.79 1.66 -0.70
C ASN A 95 2.92 0.66 -0.44
N VAL A 96 4.11 1.15 -0.04
CA VAL A 96 5.22 0.31 0.39
C VAL A 96 5.94 0.95 1.58
N LEU A 97 6.32 0.13 2.56
CA LEU A 97 7.05 0.55 3.76
C LEU A 97 8.41 -0.12 3.86
N GLY A 98 9.38 0.58 4.45
CA GLY A 98 10.65 -0.02 4.88
C GLY A 98 11.69 -0.27 3.78
N ILE A 99 11.43 0.14 2.53
CA ILE A 99 12.49 0.21 1.52
C ILE A 99 13.35 1.46 1.80
N SER A 100 14.67 1.26 1.92
CA SER A 100 15.58 2.26 2.47
C SER A 100 15.67 3.51 1.60
N ALA A 101 15.36 4.68 2.17
CA ALA A 101 15.53 6.00 1.55
C ALA A 101 17.01 6.42 1.30
N LYS A 102 17.98 5.49 1.34
CA LYS A 102 19.37 5.74 0.90
C LYS A 102 19.48 5.71 -0.62
N ILE A 103 18.60 6.42 -1.31
CA ILE A 103 18.77 6.69 -2.73
C ILE A 103 18.39 8.16 -2.93
N SER A 104 19.37 8.94 -3.36
CA SER A 104 19.22 10.35 -3.70
C SER A 104 17.94 10.59 -4.51
N ALA A 105 17.32 11.77 -4.37
CA ALA A 105 16.13 12.20 -5.11
C ALA A 105 16.19 12.05 -6.65
N ARG A 106 17.35 11.64 -7.20
CA ARG A 106 17.58 11.31 -8.62
C ARG A 106 17.29 9.86 -9.03
N HIS A 107 17.17 8.91 -8.10
CA HIS A 107 16.91 7.50 -8.40
C HIS A 107 15.73 6.97 -7.58
N LYS A 108 14.53 7.46 -7.89
CA LYS A 108 13.29 6.92 -7.34
C LYS A 108 12.94 5.60 -8.06
N GLN A 109 13.73 4.56 -7.87
CA GLN A 109 13.42 3.22 -8.39
C GLN A 109 13.82 2.16 -7.35
N GLN A 110 13.17 2.24 -6.19
CA GLN A 110 12.87 1.02 -5.45
C GLN A 110 11.46 0.64 -5.89
N GLN A 111 11.38 -0.17 -6.93
CA GLN A 111 10.12 -0.64 -7.49
C GLN A 111 9.81 -1.99 -6.87
N VAL A 112 8.81 -2.06 -6.00
CA VAL A 112 8.35 -3.36 -5.50
C VAL A 112 7.73 -4.13 -6.65
N THR A 113 8.03 -5.42 -6.71
CA THR A 113 7.37 -6.36 -7.63
C THR A 113 6.64 -7.42 -6.83
N CYS A 114 5.36 -7.61 -7.11
CA CYS A 114 4.57 -8.68 -6.52
C CYS A 114 4.24 -9.75 -7.58
N ILE A 115 4.16 -10.99 -7.11
CA ILE A 115 3.88 -12.18 -7.90
C ILE A 115 2.70 -12.91 -7.25
N ILE A 116 1.68 -13.21 -8.06
CA ILE A 116 0.56 -14.10 -7.69
C ILE A 116 0.78 -15.41 -8.43
N LYS A 117 0.84 -16.52 -7.67
CA LYS A 117 0.93 -17.87 -8.25
C LYS A 117 -0.43 -18.54 -8.18
N ALA A 118 -0.94 -18.98 -9.32
CA ALA A 118 -2.24 -19.63 -9.42
C ALA A 118 -2.14 -20.99 -10.11
N GLY A 119 -2.79 -21.99 -9.50
CA GLY A 119 -2.87 -23.35 -10.02
C GLY A 119 -4.24 -23.62 -10.66
N ALA A 120 -4.28 -24.50 -11.66
CA ALA A 120 -5.54 -25.06 -12.12
C ALA A 120 -6.14 -25.97 -11.03
N ASN A 121 -7.46 -25.95 -10.88
CA ASN A 121 -8.13 -26.86 -9.95
C ASN A 121 -7.83 -28.31 -10.35
N ARG A 122 -7.13 -29.04 -9.46
CA ARG A 122 -6.61 -30.41 -9.69
C ARG A 122 -7.70 -31.44 -10.01
N SER A 123 -8.96 -31.10 -9.82
CA SER A 123 -10.11 -31.96 -10.12
C SER A 123 -10.56 -31.94 -11.58
N GLN A 124 -10.14 -30.96 -12.39
CA GLN A 124 -10.64 -30.80 -13.78
C GLN A 124 -9.58 -30.90 -14.88
N PHE A 125 -8.28 -30.81 -14.56
CA PHE A 125 -7.22 -30.81 -15.58
C PHE A 125 -6.09 -31.80 -15.24
N GLN A 126 -5.72 -32.65 -16.20
CA GLN A 126 -4.66 -33.67 -16.07
C GLN A 126 -3.23 -33.09 -16.14
N THR A 127 -3.09 -31.80 -16.48
CA THR A 127 -1.82 -31.08 -16.47
C THR A 127 -1.96 -29.79 -15.68
N PRO A 128 -1.20 -29.58 -14.58
CA PRO A 128 -1.18 -28.31 -13.89
C PRO A 128 -0.58 -27.27 -14.82
N THR A 129 -1.43 -26.41 -15.38
CA THR A 129 -0.94 -25.17 -16.00
C THR A 129 -0.81 -24.20 -14.85
N GLU A 130 0.38 -24.03 -14.29
CA GLU A 130 0.64 -22.95 -13.32
C GLU A 130 0.66 -21.61 -14.07
N LEU A 131 0.19 -20.54 -13.42
CA LEU A 131 0.24 -19.19 -13.93
C LEU A 131 0.84 -18.26 -12.88
N ASP A 132 1.91 -17.57 -13.26
CA ASP A 132 2.55 -16.53 -12.47
C ASP A 132 2.15 -15.16 -13.03
N VAL A 133 1.44 -14.38 -12.23
CA VAL A 133 1.06 -13.00 -12.58
C VAL A 133 1.99 -12.04 -11.86
N VAL A 134 2.71 -11.22 -12.62
CA VAL A 134 3.70 -10.27 -12.11
C VAL A 134 3.21 -8.84 -12.34
N PHE A 135 3.28 -8.02 -11.30
CA PHE A 135 2.91 -6.60 -11.36
C PHE A 135 3.78 -5.78 -10.41
N ARG A 136 4.03 -4.54 -10.78
CA ARG A 136 4.99 -3.67 -10.09
C ARG A 136 4.33 -2.44 -9.50
N GLU A 137 5.02 -1.86 -8.53
CA GLU A 137 4.66 -0.56 -8.02
C GLU A 137 4.67 0.46 -9.17
N GLY A 138 3.57 1.19 -9.31
CA GLY A 138 3.37 2.17 -10.38
C GLY A 138 2.72 1.64 -11.66
N ASP A 139 2.56 0.33 -11.83
CA ASP A 139 1.90 -0.25 -13.01
C ASP A 139 0.38 0.06 -13.06
N GLY A 140 -0.18 0.58 -11.96
CA GLY A 140 -1.61 0.78 -11.79
C GLY A 140 -2.31 -0.46 -11.26
N GLY A 141 -3.62 -0.56 -11.50
CA GLY A 141 -4.41 -1.73 -11.11
C GLY A 141 -4.47 -2.75 -12.24
N LEU A 142 -4.24 -4.01 -11.90
CA LEU A 142 -4.27 -5.13 -12.83
C LEU A 142 -5.64 -5.82 -12.80
N ARG A 143 -6.23 -6.10 -13.96
CA ARG A 143 -7.44 -6.93 -14.08
C ARG A 143 -7.07 -8.39 -14.29
N LEU A 144 -7.68 -9.25 -13.47
CA LEU A 144 -7.38 -10.68 -13.35
C LEU A 144 -8.56 -11.55 -13.80
N ASP A 145 -9.71 -10.98 -14.13
CA ASP A 145 -10.93 -11.69 -14.53
C ASP A 145 -11.32 -11.50 -16.00
N GLU A 146 -10.53 -10.75 -16.77
CA GLU A 146 -10.79 -10.46 -18.18
C GLU A 146 -10.50 -11.67 -19.07
N ALA A 147 -11.52 -12.12 -19.83
CA ALA A 147 -11.55 -13.44 -20.48
C ALA A 147 -10.49 -13.70 -21.56
N ASP A 148 -9.81 -12.65 -22.05
CA ASP A 148 -8.76 -12.73 -23.08
C ASP A 148 -7.40 -12.21 -22.59
N SER A 149 -7.30 -11.87 -21.29
CA SER A 149 -6.05 -11.41 -20.70
C SER A 149 -5.11 -12.59 -20.45
N PRO A 150 -3.80 -12.48 -20.74
CA PRO A 150 -2.81 -13.49 -20.34
C PRO A 150 -2.69 -13.62 -18.82
N LEU A 151 -3.26 -12.69 -18.06
CA LEU A 151 -3.27 -12.64 -16.60
C LEU A 151 -4.60 -13.12 -16.01
N CYS A 152 -5.50 -13.63 -16.86
CA CYS A 152 -6.80 -14.13 -16.44
C CYS A 152 -6.66 -15.33 -15.51
N LEU A 153 -7.21 -15.20 -14.30
CA LEU A 153 -7.25 -16.22 -13.26
C LEU A 153 -8.54 -17.04 -13.29
N LYS A 154 -9.43 -16.84 -14.27
CA LYS A 154 -10.70 -17.58 -14.36
C LYS A 154 -10.44 -19.09 -14.44
N GLY A 155 -11.10 -19.86 -13.56
CA GLY A 155 -10.90 -21.31 -13.46
C GLY A 155 -9.61 -21.74 -12.76
N ARG A 156 -8.86 -20.79 -12.18
CA ARG A 156 -7.65 -21.01 -11.39
C ARG A 156 -7.88 -20.54 -9.97
N GLU A 157 -7.20 -21.19 -9.04
CA GLU A 157 -7.19 -20.81 -7.63
C GLU A 157 -5.82 -20.25 -7.29
N VAL A 158 -5.79 -19.09 -6.63
CA VAL A 158 -4.53 -18.50 -6.18
C VAL A 158 -3.97 -19.34 -5.04
N GLU A 159 -2.72 -19.76 -5.19
CA GLU A 159 -2.00 -20.57 -4.21
C GLU A 159 -1.14 -19.72 -3.27
N SER A 160 -0.52 -18.66 -3.79
CA SER A 160 0.35 -17.80 -2.99
C SER A 160 0.58 -16.42 -3.58
N TYR A 161 1.01 -15.52 -2.70
CA TYR A 161 1.42 -14.15 -2.98
C TYR A 161 2.83 -13.91 -2.45
N GLU A 162 3.66 -13.18 -3.20
CA GLU A 162 5.03 -12.86 -2.81
C GLU A 162 5.43 -11.49 -3.38
N CYS A 163 6.04 -10.63 -2.57
CA CYS A 163 6.49 -9.31 -3.00
C CYS A 163 7.98 -9.12 -2.69
N PHE A 164 8.69 -8.38 -3.55
CA PHE A 164 10.14 -8.13 -3.48
C PHE A 164 10.43 -6.64 -3.55
#